data_AF-A0A971AB64-F1
#
_entry.id   AF-A0A971AB64-F1
#
_cell.length_a   1.000
_cell.length_b   1.000
_cell.length_c   1.000
_cell.angle_alpha   90.00
_cell.angle_beta   90.00
_cell.angle_gamma   90.00
#
_symmetry.space_group_name_H-M   'P 1'
#
loop_
_entity.id
_entity.type
_entity.pdbx_description
1 polymer ?
#
loop_
_entity_poly.entity_id
_entity_poly.type
_entity_poly.pdbx_seq_one_letter_code
_entity_poly.pdbx_strand_id
1 'polypeptide(L)'
;MTEKSLVETDKVLQVQESTVGGGSEFLVTRAGVGPEALGETADYLEGTLGARVIGAQYFGPRLTAMERQEAAALLARRPITWLLGEDTASGLSGLHLRAVQRVEVRPLTLEGRVLGYAISGPRALEVVLDGVHAPDTSLPPEPQARATFERLEQALGLAGLDFSHVVRTWLHLDDILSWYDEFNHVRTEFFTQRRVFEGLVPASTGIGGANPAGAALVARLWAVQPRDGEVTAQAVPSPLQCPALQYGSSFSRAVEIALPQTRQLLISGTASISPDGRTEHVGDVRGQIARTCEVVEAILESRGMGWADVTRATAYLRHSRDALLWKKFHMVKMPGLPVVTAHNVICREDLLFELEVDASASR
;
A
#
# COMPACT_ATOMS: atom_id res chain seq x y z
N MET A 1 -25.81 8.18 -5.91
CA MET A 1 -24.63 8.34 -6.78
C MET A 1 -23.51 8.83 -5.91
N THR A 2 -22.53 7.98 -5.58
CA THR A 2 -21.25 8.49 -5.10
C THR A 2 -20.57 9.05 -6.34
N GLU A 3 -20.52 10.37 -6.44
CA GLU A 3 -19.96 11.06 -7.58
C GLU A 3 -18.44 10.97 -7.46
N LYS A 4 -17.83 9.96 -8.11
CA LYS A 4 -16.38 9.92 -8.34
C LYS A 4 -16.10 11.09 -9.30
N SER A 5 -15.82 12.26 -8.75
CA SER A 5 -15.41 13.42 -9.52
C SER A 5 -13.87 13.44 -9.58
N LEU A 6 -13.35 13.56 -10.80
CA LEU A 6 -11.95 13.92 -10.99
C LEU A 6 -11.87 15.42 -10.70
N VAL A 7 -11.27 15.78 -9.55
CA VAL A 7 -11.15 17.18 -9.14
C VAL A 7 -10.10 17.89 -10.00
N GLU A 8 -9.01 17.19 -10.33
CA GLU A 8 -7.96 17.68 -11.22
C GLU A 8 -7.22 16.51 -11.87
N THR A 9 -6.95 16.64 -13.17
CA THR A 9 -6.07 15.72 -13.90
C THR A 9 -5.16 16.49 -14.84
N ASP A 10 -3.85 16.38 -14.63
CA ASP A 10 -2.88 16.47 -15.72
C ASP A 10 -2.22 15.10 -15.89
N LYS A 11 -1.19 14.96 -16.75
CA LYS A 11 -0.54 13.65 -16.98
C LYS A 11 0.13 13.08 -15.72
N VAL A 12 0.29 13.88 -14.66
CA VAL A 12 1.16 13.63 -13.52
C VAL A 12 0.38 13.60 -12.22
N LEU A 13 -0.67 14.41 -12.03
CA LEU A 13 -1.50 14.47 -10.83
C LEU A 13 -2.91 13.93 -11.09
N GLN A 14 -3.35 12.99 -10.26
CA GLN A 14 -4.73 12.52 -10.24
C GLN A 14 -5.29 12.59 -8.83
N VAL A 15 -6.37 13.36 -8.65
CA VAL A 15 -7.09 13.50 -7.38
C VAL A 15 -8.48 12.89 -7.55
N GLN A 16 -8.76 11.85 -6.78
CA GLN A 16 -10.08 11.22 -6.74
C GLN A 16 -10.77 11.54 -5.42
N GLU A 17 -11.96 12.14 -5.50
CA GLU A 17 -12.81 12.42 -4.34
C GLU A 17 -13.83 11.30 -4.13
N SER A 18 -14.04 10.89 -2.88
CA SER A 18 -15.14 10.01 -2.48
C SER A 18 -15.74 10.45 -1.15
N THR A 19 -17.01 10.11 -0.92
CA THR A 19 -17.70 10.48 0.33
C THR A 19 -17.36 9.51 1.45
N VAL A 20 -16.85 10.02 2.58
CA VAL A 20 -16.56 9.24 3.79
C VAL A 20 -17.24 9.90 4.97
N GLY A 21 -18.23 9.22 5.56
CA GLY A 21 -18.72 9.58 6.90
C GLY A 21 -19.33 10.98 7.06
N GLY A 22 -19.88 11.56 5.98
CA GLY A 22 -20.38 12.95 5.97
C GLY A 22 -19.33 14.00 5.58
N GLY A 23 -18.10 13.58 5.30
CA GLY A 23 -17.04 14.39 4.70
C GLY A 23 -16.54 13.82 3.38
N SER A 24 -15.37 14.28 2.96
CA SER A 24 -14.71 13.88 1.72
C SER A 24 -13.37 13.20 2.00
N GLU A 25 -13.05 12.19 1.21
CA GLU A 25 -11.74 11.56 1.11
C GLU A 25 -11.13 11.86 -0.26
N PHE A 26 -9.85 12.20 -0.26
CA PHE A 26 -9.05 12.45 -1.44
C PHE A 26 -7.96 11.39 -1.53
N LEU A 27 -7.98 10.61 -2.62
CA LEU A 27 -6.91 9.69 -2.99
C LEU A 27 -6.11 10.35 -4.11
N VAL A 28 -4.83 10.56 -3.86
CA VAL A 28 -3.94 11.27 -4.78
C VAL A 28 -2.84 10.35 -5.24
N THR A 29 -2.67 10.26 -6.56
CA THR A 29 -1.52 9.61 -7.18
C THR A 29 -0.74 10.66 -7.98
N ARG A 30 0.57 10.76 -7.74
CA ARG A 30 1.48 11.48 -8.65
C ARG A 30 2.62 10.60 -9.13
N ALA A 31 2.76 10.43 -10.43
CA ALA A 31 3.77 9.56 -11.04
C ALA A 31 4.93 10.35 -11.65
N GLY A 32 6.15 9.83 -11.53
CA GLY A 32 7.37 10.41 -12.11
C GLY A 32 7.83 11.71 -11.46
N VAL A 33 7.44 11.98 -10.21
CA VAL A 33 7.81 13.18 -9.45
C VAL A 33 8.93 12.91 -8.45
N GLY A 34 9.68 13.95 -8.08
CA GLY A 34 10.68 13.88 -7.01
C GLY A 34 10.06 14.06 -5.62
N PRO A 35 10.88 13.98 -4.55
CA PRO A 35 10.37 14.04 -3.17
C PRO A 35 9.83 15.44 -2.79
N GLU A 36 10.25 16.50 -3.47
CA GLU A 36 9.73 17.85 -3.30
C GLU A 36 8.20 17.91 -3.50
N ALA A 37 7.67 17.07 -4.39
CA ALA A 37 6.25 17.00 -4.69
C ALA A 37 5.41 16.56 -3.48
N LEU A 38 5.99 15.90 -2.47
CA LEU A 38 5.27 15.55 -1.23
C LEU A 38 4.80 16.81 -0.49
N GLY A 39 5.67 17.81 -0.37
CA GLY A 39 5.35 19.09 0.26
C GLY A 39 4.31 19.84 -0.54
N GLU A 40 4.57 20.05 -1.83
CA GLU A 40 3.69 20.77 -2.75
C GLU A 40 2.26 20.19 -2.79
N THR A 41 2.15 18.86 -2.91
CA THR A 41 0.84 18.19 -3.01
C THR A 41 0.09 18.28 -1.69
N ALA A 42 0.79 18.14 -0.56
CA ALA A 42 0.15 18.29 0.74
C ALA A 42 -0.29 19.73 1.00
N ASP A 43 0.52 20.72 0.65
CA ASP A 43 0.17 22.14 0.79
C ASP A 43 -1.04 22.49 -0.08
N TYR A 44 -1.16 21.89 -1.28
CA TYR A 44 -2.37 21.99 -2.09
C TYR A 44 -3.59 21.37 -1.40
N LEU A 45 -3.49 20.13 -0.90
CA LEU A 45 -4.58 19.46 -0.19
C LEU A 45 -5.04 20.24 1.05
N GLU A 46 -4.09 20.72 1.84
CA GLU A 46 -4.34 21.41 3.12
C GLU A 46 -4.78 22.87 2.92
N GLY A 47 -4.14 23.59 2.01
CA GLY A 47 -4.40 25.01 1.77
C GLY A 47 -5.54 25.28 0.80
N THR A 48 -5.64 24.50 -0.29
CA THR A 48 -6.64 24.71 -1.35
C THR A 48 -7.92 23.93 -1.08
N LEU A 49 -7.80 22.64 -0.76
CA LEU A 49 -8.96 21.79 -0.51
C LEU A 49 -9.38 21.79 0.97
N GLY A 50 -8.59 22.35 1.89
CA GLY A 50 -8.88 22.32 3.32
C GLY A 50 -8.91 20.90 3.91
N ALA A 51 -8.28 19.93 3.24
CA ALA A 51 -8.23 18.54 3.64
C ALA A 51 -6.97 18.25 4.46
N ARG A 52 -7.04 17.38 5.47
CA ARG A 52 -5.87 16.93 6.23
C ARG A 52 -5.28 15.69 5.59
N VAL A 53 -3.98 15.69 5.30
CA VAL A 53 -3.25 14.49 4.88
C VAL A 53 -3.15 13.52 6.06
N ILE A 54 -3.62 12.29 5.85
CA ILE A 54 -3.66 11.21 6.85
C ILE A 54 -2.81 10.00 6.48
N GLY A 55 -2.32 9.94 5.24
CA GLY A 55 -1.36 8.92 4.85
C GLY A 55 -0.53 9.35 3.66
N ALA A 56 0.72 8.91 3.63
CA ALA A 56 1.70 9.32 2.63
C ALA A 56 2.68 8.19 2.29
N GLN A 57 2.82 7.93 1.00
CA GLN A 57 3.81 7.02 0.43
C GLN A 57 4.63 7.75 -0.62
N TYR A 58 5.93 7.50 -0.64
CA TYR A 58 6.81 7.96 -1.71
C TYR A 58 7.72 6.83 -2.17
N PHE A 59 7.84 6.69 -3.48
CA PHE A 59 8.74 5.78 -4.16
C PHE A 59 9.70 6.63 -4.97
N GLY A 60 10.99 6.47 -4.79
CA GLY A 60 11.98 7.25 -5.51
C GLY A 60 13.31 6.53 -5.68
N PRO A 61 14.27 7.15 -6.37
CA PRO A 61 15.60 6.56 -6.55
C PRO A 61 16.37 6.47 -5.22
N ARG A 62 17.54 5.81 -5.25
CA ARG A 62 18.49 5.89 -4.15
C ARG A 62 18.88 7.34 -3.87
N LEU A 63 18.85 7.73 -2.59
CA LEU A 63 19.25 9.07 -2.15
C LEU A 63 20.77 9.19 -2.00
N THR A 64 21.31 10.33 -2.42
CA THR A 64 22.64 10.82 -2.03
C THR A 64 22.68 11.15 -0.53
N ALA A 65 23.88 11.44 0.02
CA ALA A 65 24.01 11.79 1.44
C ALA A 65 23.27 13.10 1.80
N MET A 66 23.29 14.09 0.91
CA MET A 66 22.57 15.35 1.09
C MET A 66 21.05 15.15 1.08
N GLU A 67 20.53 14.39 0.11
CA GLU A 67 19.10 14.09 0.00
C GLU A 67 18.59 13.26 1.19
N ARG A 68 19.42 12.44 1.83
CA ARG A 68 19.05 11.75 3.08
C ARG A 68 18.77 12.72 4.22
N GLN A 69 19.53 13.81 4.32
CA GLN A 69 19.32 14.82 5.36
C GLN A 69 18.00 15.58 5.13
N GLU A 70 17.68 15.89 3.87
CA GLU A 70 16.39 16.49 3.49
C GLU A 70 15.23 15.54 3.73
N ALA A 71 15.37 14.26 3.34
CA ALA A 71 14.39 13.22 3.60
C ALA A 71 14.14 13.04 5.11
N ALA A 72 15.19 13.07 5.94
CA ALA A 72 15.05 13.00 7.39
C ALA A 72 14.25 14.19 7.96
N ALA A 73 14.43 15.40 7.42
CA ALA A 73 13.64 16.57 7.80
C ALA A 73 12.15 16.41 7.41
N LEU A 74 11.85 15.84 6.25
CA LEU A 74 10.48 15.54 5.82
C LEU A 74 9.83 14.46 6.70
N LEU A 75 10.55 13.37 6.98
CA LEU A 75 10.10 12.28 7.86
C LEU A 75 9.87 12.73 9.30
N ALA A 76 10.57 13.77 9.77
CA ALA A 76 10.35 14.34 11.09
C ALA A 76 9.04 15.13 11.19
N ARG A 77 8.48 15.61 10.06
CA ARG A 77 7.30 16.47 10.04
C ARG A 77 5.98 15.72 9.96
N ARG A 78 5.98 14.50 9.43
CA ARG A 78 4.79 13.67 9.23
C ARG A 78 5.15 12.21 9.01
N PRO A 79 4.24 11.28 9.32
CA PRO A 79 4.44 9.87 8.97
C PRO A 79 4.43 9.69 7.44
N ILE A 80 5.50 9.12 6.89
CA ILE A 80 5.65 8.82 5.46
C ILE A 80 6.28 7.44 5.33
N THR A 81 5.66 6.59 4.50
CA THR A 81 6.29 5.36 4.03
C THR A 81 7.15 5.68 2.81
N TRP A 82 8.48 5.72 2.98
CA TRP A 82 9.41 6.13 1.93
C TRP A 82 10.28 4.96 1.46
N LEU A 83 10.21 4.67 0.17
CA LEU A 83 10.93 3.58 -0.49
C LEU A 83 11.93 4.10 -1.51
N LEU A 84 13.10 3.48 -1.46
CA LEU A 84 14.22 3.75 -2.35
C LEU A 84 14.35 2.57 -3.31
N GLY A 85 14.14 2.83 -4.59
CA GLY A 85 14.47 1.89 -5.65
C GLY A 85 15.98 1.71 -5.78
N GLU A 86 16.41 0.63 -6.41
CA GLU A 86 17.84 0.29 -6.47
C GLU A 86 18.64 1.12 -7.49
N ASP A 87 17.94 1.85 -8.38
CA ASP A 87 18.51 2.58 -9.51
C ASP A 87 18.31 4.09 -9.31
N THR A 88 19.09 4.88 -10.03
CA THR A 88 18.99 6.34 -10.13
C THR A 88 18.17 6.79 -11.34
N ALA A 89 17.69 5.86 -12.17
CA ALA A 89 16.87 6.15 -13.34
C ALA A 89 15.66 7.03 -13.01
N SER A 90 15.53 8.13 -13.74
CA SER A 90 14.43 9.09 -13.59
C SER A 90 13.10 8.52 -14.14
N GLY A 91 11.99 8.87 -13.48
CA GLY A 91 10.64 8.49 -13.92
C GLY A 91 10.07 7.20 -13.32
N LEU A 92 10.86 6.44 -12.55
CA LEU A 92 10.40 5.32 -11.70
C LEU A 92 10.20 5.76 -10.25
N SER A 93 9.48 6.86 -10.12
CA SER A 93 9.19 7.50 -8.84
C SER A 93 7.74 7.95 -8.80
N GLY A 94 7.28 8.35 -7.61
CA GLY A 94 5.96 8.89 -7.44
C GLY A 94 5.50 8.81 -5.99
N LEU A 95 4.31 9.33 -5.75
CA LEU A 95 3.69 9.37 -4.43
C LEU A 95 2.23 8.98 -4.48
N HIS A 96 1.77 8.44 -3.36
CA HIS A 96 0.36 8.34 -3.03
C HIS A 96 0.08 9.12 -1.76
N LEU A 97 -0.91 10.00 -1.77
CA LEU A 97 -1.44 10.64 -0.57
C LEU A 97 -2.89 10.24 -0.34
N ARG A 98 -3.25 10.12 0.92
CA ARG A 98 -4.64 10.00 1.39
C ARG A 98 -4.93 11.20 2.28
N ALA A 99 -5.98 11.94 1.98
CA ALA A 99 -6.42 13.08 2.78
C ALA A 99 -7.92 13.04 3.03
N VAL A 100 -8.36 13.66 4.12
CA VAL A 100 -9.78 13.73 4.50
C VAL A 100 -10.19 15.15 4.89
N GLN A 101 -11.42 15.51 4.60
CA GLN A 101 -12.01 16.81 4.93
C GLN A 101 -13.35 16.60 5.66
N ARG A 102 -13.63 17.46 6.65
CA ARG A 102 -14.88 17.41 7.46
C ARG A 102 -15.08 16.10 8.22
N VAL A 103 -13.99 15.43 8.58
CA VAL A 103 -13.97 14.24 9.45
C VAL A 103 -13.05 14.50 10.64
N GLU A 104 -13.40 13.96 11.80
CA GLU A 104 -12.55 14.08 12.99
C GLU A 104 -11.29 13.21 12.82
N VAL A 105 -10.12 13.84 12.99
CA VAL A 105 -8.81 13.19 12.84
C VAL A 105 -7.96 13.46 14.07
N ARG A 106 -7.47 12.38 14.70
CA ARG A 106 -6.58 12.43 15.86
C ARG A 106 -5.23 11.79 15.53
N PRO A 107 -4.10 12.48 15.75
CA PRO A 107 -2.78 11.88 15.54
C PRO A 107 -2.51 10.77 16.57
N LEU A 108 -1.81 9.72 16.14
CA LEU A 108 -1.34 8.61 16.97
C LEU A 108 0.16 8.77 17.21
N THR A 109 0.51 9.25 18.41
CA THR A 109 1.88 9.58 18.78
C THR A 109 2.46 8.50 19.67
N LEU A 110 3.58 7.90 19.25
CA LEU A 110 4.36 6.94 20.01
C LEU A 110 5.79 7.48 20.13
N GLU A 111 6.32 7.54 21.36
CA GLU A 111 7.68 8.05 21.65
C GLU A 111 7.95 9.44 21.05
N GLY A 112 6.95 10.33 21.12
CA GLY A 112 7.07 11.71 20.62
C GLY A 112 7.01 11.86 19.10
N ARG A 113 6.78 10.77 18.34
CA ARG A 113 6.59 10.80 16.88
C ARG A 113 5.17 10.42 16.50
N VAL A 114 4.59 11.16 15.56
CA VAL A 114 3.30 10.79 14.94
C VAL A 114 3.56 9.65 13.97
N LEU A 115 2.94 8.48 14.20
CA LEU A 115 3.06 7.30 13.32
C LEU A 115 1.89 7.17 12.36
N GLY A 116 0.84 7.97 12.54
CA GLY A 116 -0.37 7.90 11.76
C GLY A 116 -1.53 8.61 12.43
N TYR A 117 -2.74 8.28 12.00
CA TYR A 117 -3.95 8.98 12.42
C TYR A 117 -5.10 8.00 12.65
N ALA A 118 -5.88 8.27 13.69
CA ALA A 118 -7.21 7.72 13.87
C ALA A 118 -8.24 8.67 13.24
N ILE A 119 -9.11 8.13 12.41
CA ILE A 119 -10.15 8.85 11.68
C ILE A 119 -11.51 8.38 12.22
N SER A 120 -12.23 9.27 12.89
CA SER A 120 -13.51 8.95 13.52
C SER A 120 -14.65 9.29 12.57
N GLY A 121 -15.14 8.27 11.87
CA GLY A 121 -16.36 8.35 11.06
C GLY A 121 -17.61 7.96 11.86
N PRO A 122 -18.81 8.24 11.31
CA PRO A 122 -20.09 7.91 11.93
C PRO A 122 -20.36 6.40 12.02
N ARG A 123 -19.78 5.61 11.10
CA ARG A 123 -20.03 4.16 10.98
C ARG A 123 -18.81 3.29 11.28
N ALA A 124 -17.62 3.87 11.27
CA ALA A 124 -16.38 3.17 11.58
C ALA A 124 -15.35 4.11 12.20
N LEU A 125 -14.47 3.54 13.01
CA LEU A 125 -13.18 4.14 13.37
C LEU A 125 -12.12 3.50 12.48
N GLU A 126 -11.34 4.33 11.80
CA GLU A 126 -10.23 3.87 10.97
C GLU A 126 -8.90 4.29 11.56
N VAL A 127 -7.86 3.49 11.34
CA VAL A 127 -6.47 3.84 11.67
C VAL A 127 -5.61 3.64 10.43
N VAL A 128 -4.86 4.68 10.06
CA VAL A 128 -3.83 4.63 9.02
C VAL A 128 -2.49 4.90 9.69
N LEU A 129 -1.54 3.97 9.53
CA LEU A 129 -0.16 4.11 10.03
C LEU A 129 0.81 4.04 8.87
N ASP A 130 1.81 4.92 8.84
CA ASP A 130 2.79 5.04 7.76
C ASP A 130 4.21 5.10 8.31
N GLY A 131 5.16 4.47 7.60
CA GLY A 131 6.58 4.55 7.91
C GLY A 131 6.99 3.92 9.24
N VAL A 132 6.25 2.92 9.74
CA VAL A 132 6.55 2.28 11.03
C VAL A 132 7.67 1.28 10.85
N HIS A 133 8.70 1.36 11.70
CA HIS A 133 9.86 0.47 11.68
C HIS A 133 10.41 0.26 13.09
N ALA A 134 11.34 -0.67 13.25
CA ALA A 134 12.04 -0.91 14.51
C ALA A 134 12.84 0.32 14.96
N PRO A 135 12.86 0.65 16.27
CA PRO A 135 13.64 1.77 16.78
C PRO A 135 15.15 1.56 16.67
N ASP A 136 15.62 0.31 16.85
CA ASP A 136 17.02 -0.06 16.68
C ASP A 136 17.22 -0.76 15.34
N THR A 137 17.71 -0.01 14.36
CA THR A 137 17.99 -0.50 13.00
C THR A 137 19.37 -1.15 12.87
N SER A 138 20.15 -1.25 13.95
CA SER A 138 21.44 -1.94 13.97
C SER A 138 21.32 -3.45 14.21
N LEU A 139 20.15 -3.92 14.66
CA LEU A 139 19.87 -5.33 14.88
C LEU A 139 19.76 -6.11 13.55
N PRO A 140 19.88 -7.45 13.57
CA PRO A 140 19.54 -8.27 12.41
C PRO A 140 18.08 -8.09 11.93
N PRO A 141 17.75 -8.49 10.69
CA PRO A 141 16.43 -8.28 10.11
C PRO A 141 15.24 -8.87 10.90
N GLU A 142 15.36 -10.06 11.48
CA GLU A 142 14.24 -10.75 12.14
C GLU A 142 13.81 -10.04 13.44
N PRO A 143 14.72 -9.67 14.37
CA PRO A 143 14.37 -8.82 15.50
C PRO A 143 13.76 -7.48 15.09
N GLN A 144 14.25 -6.86 14.01
CA GLN A 144 13.66 -5.62 13.50
C GLN A 144 12.23 -5.85 13.00
N ALA A 145 11.97 -6.93 12.26
CA ALA A 145 10.64 -7.27 11.79
C ALA A 145 9.67 -7.49 12.96
N ARG A 146 10.10 -8.24 13.98
CA ARG A 146 9.32 -8.47 15.20
C ARG A 146 9.00 -7.16 15.92
N ALA A 147 10.00 -6.33 16.18
CA ALA A 147 9.83 -5.03 16.84
C ALA A 147 8.92 -4.09 16.02
N THR A 148 8.99 -4.14 14.70
CA THR A 148 8.11 -3.36 13.82
C THR A 148 6.64 -3.78 13.98
N PHE A 149 6.34 -5.08 14.02
CA PHE A 149 4.98 -5.57 14.26
C PHE A 149 4.45 -5.19 15.66
N GLU A 150 5.28 -5.32 16.69
CA GLU A 150 4.90 -4.88 18.05
C GLU A 150 4.68 -3.37 18.13
N ARG A 151 5.44 -2.58 17.37
CA ARG A 151 5.24 -1.13 17.28
C ARG A 151 3.94 -0.76 16.56
N LEU A 152 3.58 -1.49 15.50
CA LEU A 152 2.27 -1.36 14.85
C LEU A 152 1.14 -1.69 15.84
N GLU A 153 1.28 -2.75 16.64
CA GLU A 153 0.31 -3.14 17.67
C GLU A 153 0.14 -2.06 18.73
N GLN A 154 1.25 -1.49 19.24
CA GLN A 154 1.23 -0.39 20.20
C GLN A 154 0.52 0.85 19.62
N ALA A 155 0.81 1.19 18.35
CA ALA A 155 0.19 2.33 17.69
C ALA A 155 -1.32 2.13 17.45
N LEU A 156 -1.76 0.92 17.09
CA LEU A 156 -3.18 0.55 17.02
C LEU A 156 -3.85 0.68 18.40
N GLY A 157 -3.17 0.25 19.47
CA GLY A 157 -3.66 0.33 20.84
C GLY A 157 -3.95 1.76 21.31
N LEU A 158 -3.27 2.77 20.77
CA LEU A 158 -3.57 4.20 21.04
C LEU A 158 -4.96 4.65 20.54
N ALA A 159 -5.59 3.85 19.69
CA ALA A 159 -6.97 4.02 19.21
C ALA A 159 -7.93 2.96 19.80
N GLY A 160 -7.45 2.07 20.67
CA GLY A 160 -8.23 0.94 21.18
C GLY A 160 -8.44 -0.18 20.16
N LEU A 161 -7.60 -0.26 19.12
CA LEU A 161 -7.64 -1.32 18.11
C LEU A 161 -6.49 -2.31 18.33
N ASP A 162 -6.63 -3.49 17.73
CA ASP A 162 -5.61 -4.53 17.63
C ASP A 162 -5.53 -5.09 16.20
N PHE A 163 -4.70 -6.11 15.98
CA PHE A 163 -4.48 -6.70 14.66
C PHE A 163 -5.70 -7.39 14.03
N SER A 164 -6.75 -7.72 14.80
CA SER A 164 -7.98 -8.28 14.24
C SER A 164 -8.78 -7.27 13.40
N HIS A 165 -8.46 -5.98 13.54
CA HIS A 165 -9.08 -4.88 12.77
C HIS A 165 -8.31 -4.52 11.51
N VAL A 166 -7.14 -5.11 11.28
CA VAL A 166 -6.26 -4.75 10.16
C VAL A 166 -6.81 -5.35 8.87
N VAL A 167 -7.10 -4.49 7.91
CA VAL A 167 -7.65 -4.88 6.59
C VAL A 167 -6.57 -4.91 5.52
N ARG A 168 -5.50 -4.13 5.70
CA ARG A 168 -4.43 -3.99 4.71
C ARG A 168 -3.08 -3.70 5.35
N THR A 169 -2.04 -4.32 4.80
CA THR A 169 -0.63 -4.08 5.17
C THR A 169 0.22 -3.85 3.93
N TRP A 170 1.25 -3.03 4.07
CA TRP A 170 2.36 -2.94 3.11
C TRP A 170 3.65 -3.12 3.88
N LEU A 171 4.44 -4.10 3.49
CA LEU A 171 5.61 -4.58 4.20
C LEU A 171 6.77 -4.46 3.24
N HIS A 172 7.67 -3.51 3.50
CA HIS A 172 8.79 -3.23 2.62
C HIS A 172 10.09 -3.67 3.24
N LEU A 173 10.75 -4.62 2.59
CA LEU A 173 11.91 -5.32 3.13
C LEU A 173 13.17 -4.84 2.42
N ASP A 174 14.12 -4.30 3.16
CA ASP A 174 15.46 -4.06 2.59
C ASP A 174 16.11 -5.41 2.27
N ASP A 175 16.72 -5.53 1.09
CA ASP A 175 17.33 -6.79 0.63
C ASP A 175 16.41 -8.05 0.74
N ILE A 176 15.15 -7.91 0.33
CA ILE A 176 14.10 -8.94 0.50
C ILE A 176 14.53 -10.39 0.19
N LEU A 177 15.36 -10.61 -0.84
CA LEU A 177 15.73 -11.96 -1.28
C LEU A 177 16.64 -12.70 -0.29
N SER A 178 17.35 -12.00 0.59
CA SER A 178 18.27 -12.64 1.53
C SER A 178 17.59 -13.17 2.80
N TRP A 179 16.34 -12.77 3.08
CA TRP A 179 15.67 -13.10 4.35
C TRP A 179 14.13 -13.16 4.29
N TYR A 180 13.53 -13.35 3.09
CA TYR A 180 12.07 -13.37 2.95
C TYR A 180 11.41 -14.51 3.73
N ASP A 181 12.05 -15.68 3.80
CA ASP A 181 11.51 -16.84 4.51
C ASP A 181 11.52 -16.60 6.02
N GLU A 182 12.59 -16.03 6.56
CA GLU A 182 12.73 -15.63 7.96
C GLU A 182 11.69 -14.57 8.34
N PHE A 183 11.50 -13.56 7.47
CA PHE A 183 10.41 -12.61 7.63
C PHE A 183 9.04 -13.29 7.69
N ASN A 184 8.78 -14.26 6.80
CA ASN A 184 7.51 -15.00 6.78
C ASN A 184 7.31 -15.80 8.07
N HIS A 185 8.38 -16.38 8.64
CA HIS A 185 8.33 -17.02 9.94
C HIS A 185 7.95 -16.04 11.06
N VAL A 186 8.61 -14.87 11.14
CA VAL A 186 8.30 -13.83 12.14
C VAL A 186 6.84 -13.36 12.01
N ARG A 187 6.39 -13.08 10.79
CA ARG A 187 5.00 -12.65 10.52
C ARG A 187 3.99 -13.72 10.96
N THR A 188 4.26 -14.98 10.62
CA THR A 188 3.38 -16.10 10.92
C THR A 188 3.32 -16.37 12.42
N GLU A 189 4.45 -16.30 13.11
CA GLU A 189 4.48 -16.42 14.58
C GLU A 189 3.69 -15.29 15.24
N PHE A 190 3.90 -14.05 14.82
CA PHE A 190 3.19 -12.88 15.34
C PHE A 190 1.67 -13.02 15.12
N PHE A 191 1.23 -13.37 13.90
CA PHE A 191 -0.19 -13.60 13.58
C PHE A 191 -0.80 -14.75 14.37
N THR A 192 -0.05 -15.83 14.60
CA THR A 192 -0.51 -16.96 15.42
C THR A 192 -0.72 -16.53 16.86
N GLN A 193 0.26 -15.83 17.46
CA GLN A 193 0.18 -15.34 18.84
C GLN A 193 -0.98 -14.37 19.06
N ARG A 194 -1.36 -13.59 18.02
CA ARG A 194 -2.46 -12.62 18.06
C ARG A 194 -3.78 -13.17 17.50
N ARG A 195 -3.83 -14.46 17.17
CA ARG A 195 -5.02 -15.14 16.63
C ARG A 195 -5.57 -14.48 15.35
N VAL A 196 -4.72 -13.84 14.56
CA VAL A 196 -5.11 -13.16 13.31
C VAL A 196 -5.71 -14.16 12.31
N PHE A 197 -5.19 -15.39 12.29
CA PHE A 197 -5.69 -16.46 11.42
C PHE A 197 -7.10 -16.95 11.77
N GLU A 198 -7.63 -16.61 12.94
CA GLU A 198 -9.01 -16.94 13.33
C GLU A 198 -10.02 -15.91 12.82
N GLY A 199 -9.54 -14.75 12.36
CA GLY A 199 -10.36 -13.67 11.81
C GLY A 199 -9.97 -13.34 10.38
N LEU A 200 -10.01 -12.04 10.07
CA LEU A 200 -9.62 -11.53 8.77
C LEU A 200 -8.09 -11.43 8.68
N VAL A 201 -7.48 -12.29 7.87
CA VAL A 201 -6.09 -12.08 7.43
C VAL A 201 -6.09 -10.91 6.44
N PRO A 202 -5.28 -9.85 6.64
CA PRO A 202 -5.33 -8.67 5.80
C PRO A 202 -4.86 -8.95 4.36
N ALA A 203 -5.30 -8.10 3.44
CA ALA A 203 -4.59 -7.95 2.17
C ALA A 203 -3.17 -7.43 2.46
N SER A 204 -2.18 -7.83 1.66
CA SER A 204 -0.78 -7.50 1.93
C SER A 204 0.03 -7.37 0.66
N THR A 205 0.98 -6.44 0.66
CA THR A 205 2.08 -6.39 -0.31
C THR A 205 3.38 -6.54 0.43
N GLY A 206 4.21 -7.49 0.00
CA GLY A 206 5.55 -7.72 0.53
C GLY A 206 6.57 -7.51 -0.57
N ILE A 207 7.20 -6.33 -0.60
CA ILE A 207 8.07 -5.92 -1.71
C ILE A 207 9.42 -5.45 -1.19
N GLY A 208 10.48 -5.69 -1.96
CA GLY A 208 11.82 -5.30 -1.61
C GLY A 208 12.10 -3.83 -1.89
N GLY A 209 12.73 -3.13 -0.95
CA GLY A 209 13.14 -1.75 -1.13
C GLY A 209 13.85 -1.20 0.10
N ALA A 210 14.98 -0.54 -0.14
CA ALA A 210 15.67 0.20 0.90
C ALA A 210 14.82 1.40 1.34
N ASN A 211 15.13 1.96 2.50
CA ASN A 211 14.41 3.10 3.07
C ASN A 211 15.37 4.09 3.73
N PRO A 212 15.00 5.38 3.87
CA PRO A 212 15.88 6.38 4.46
C PRO A 212 16.25 6.12 5.93
N ALA A 213 15.47 5.31 6.66
CA ALA A 213 15.75 4.97 8.04
C ALA A 213 16.82 3.87 8.19
N GLY A 214 17.21 3.20 7.09
CA GLY A 214 18.12 2.05 7.13
C GLY A 214 17.55 0.86 7.90
N ALA A 215 16.22 0.78 8.05
CA ALA A 215 15.55 -0.32 8.72
C ALA A 215 15.44 -1.54 7.78
N ALA A 216 15.49 -2.74 8.34
CA ALA A 216 15.23 -3.96 7.56
C ALA A 216 13.77 -4.01 7.08
N LEU A 217 12.81 -3.55 7.89
CA LEU A 217 11.39 -3.50 7.55
C LEU A 217 10.82 -2.10 7.80
N VAL A 218 10.13 -1.55 6.79
CA VAL A 218 9.23 -0.41 6.96
C VAL A 218 7.82 -0.83 6.58
N ALA A 219 6.90 -0.63 7.51
CA ALA A 219 5.52 -1.06 7.39
C ALA A 219 4.53 0.10 7.37
N ARG A 220 3.47 -0.10 6.60
CA ARG A 220 2.22 0.69 6.62
C ARG A 220 1.06 -0.26 6.89
N LEU A 221 0.03 0.22 7.57
CA LEU A 221 -1.24 -0.51 7.63
C LEU A 221 -2.45 0.40 7.56
N TRP A 222 -3.59 -0.24 7.28
CA TRP A 222 -4.91 0.32 7.47
C TRP A 222 -5.76 -0.65 8.28
N ALA A 223 -6.40 -0.15 9.32
CA ALA A 223 -7.32 -0.88 10.16
C ALA A 223 -8.69 -0.20 10.21
N VAL A 224 -9.74 -0.99 10.35
CA VAL A 224 -11.14 -0.57 10.37
C VAL A 224 -11.88 -1.27 11.50
N GLN A 225 -12.46 -0.48 12.40
CA GLN A 225 -13.39 -0.92 13.44
C GLN A 225 -14.79 -0.44 13.07
N PRO A 226 -15.69 -1.32 12.59
CA PRO A 226 -17.10 -1.00 12.44
C PRO A 226 -17.73 -0.57 13.77
N ARG A 227 -18.60 0.44 13.74
CA ARG A 227 -19.43 0.86 14.89
C ARG A 227 -20.80 0.18 14.90
N ASP A 228 -21.20 -0.38 13.77
CA ASP A 228 -22.44 -1.12 13.56
C ASP A 228 -22.23 -2.24 12.51
N GLY A 229 -23.29 -2.99 12.20
CA GLY A 229 -23.24 -4.09 11.22
C GLY A 229 -23.30 -3.65 9.76
N GLU A 230 -23.33 -2.35 9.46
CA GLU A 230 -23.42 -1.84 8.09
C GLU A 230 -22.05 -1.71 7.41
N VAL A 231 -20.98 -1.69 8.20
CA VAL A 231 -19.59 -1.78 7.71
C VAL A 231 -19.06 -3.18 7.95
N THR A 232 -18.60 -3.84 6.88
CA THR A 232 -18.01 -5.18 6.96
C THR A 232 -16.71 -5.25 6.19
N ALA A 233 -15.80 -6.12 6.61
CA ALA A 233 -14.57 -6.41 5.90
C ALA A 233 -14.44 -7.93 5.73
N GLN A 234 -14.15 -8.39 4.52
CA GLN A 234 -14.05 -9.81 4.21
C GLN A 234 -12.93 -10.10 3.22
N ALA A 235 -12.27 -11.25 3.38
CA ALA A 235 -11.28 -11.72 2.43
C ALA A 235 -11.95 -12.11 1.10
N VAL A 236 -11.32 -11.74 0.00
CA VAL A 236 -11.73 -12.09 -1.36
C VAL A 236 -10.65 -12.99 -1.98
N PRO A 237 -11.00 -14.22 -2.42
CA PRO A 237 -10.06 -15.11 -3.07
C PRO A 237 -9.74 -14.64 -4.49
N SER A 238 -8.64 -15.13 -5.05
CA SER A 238 -8.38 -14.98 -6.49
C SER A 238 -9.06 -16.10 -7.27
N PRO A 239 -9.79 -15.81 -8.36
CA PRO A 239 -10.29 -16.86 -9.25
C PRO A 239 -9.18 -17.63 -9.98
N LEU A 240 -7.98 -17.05 -10.10
CA LEU A 240 -6.89 -17.57 -10.93
C LEU A 240 -5.66 -18.01 -10.13
N GLN A 241 -5.66 -17.86 -8.80
CA GLN A 241 -4.51 -18.20 -7.94
C GLN A 241 -4.95 -18.86 -6.63
N CYS A 242 -4.13 -19.77 -6.11
CA CYS A 242 -4.34 -20.34 -4.77
C CYS A 242 -4.26 -19.28 -3.65
N PRO A 243 -4.83 -19.56 -2.47
CA PRO A 243 -4.57 -18.79 -1.25
C PRO A 243 -3.08 -18.70 -0.92
N ALA A 244 -2.62 -17.52 -0.48
CA ALA A 244 -1.19 -17.31 -0.21
C ALA A 244 -0.63 -18.20 0.92
N LEU A 245 -1.50 -18.55 1.87
CA LEU A 245 -1.18 -19.44 2.98
C LEU A 245 -0.70 -20.82 2.52
N GLN A 246 -1.12 -21.27 1.33
CA GLN A 246 -0.73 -22.58 0.79
C GLN A 246 0.74 -22.67 0.37
N TYR A 247 1.40 -21.53 0.11
CA TYR A 247 2.83 -21.47 -0.18
C TYR A 247 3.62 -20.68 0.88
N GLY A 248 3.11 -20.62 2.12
CA GLY A 248 3.85 -20.11 3.27
C GLY A 248 3.79 -18.59 3.47
N SER A 249 2.88 -17.88 2.79
CA SER A 249 2.71 -16.43 2.95
C SER A 249 1.40 -16.07 3.64
N SER A 250 1.47 -15.23 4.68
CA SER A 250 0.35 -14.91 5.58
C SER A 250 -0.44 -13.67 5.13
N PHE A 251 -1.19 -13.79 4.02
CA PHE A 251 -2.07 -12.72 3.51
C PHE A 251 -3.28 -13.22 2.70
N SER A 252 -4.31 -12.38 2.58
CA SER A 252 -5.48 -12.59 1.70
C SER A 252 -5.24 -12.02 0.30
N ARG A 253 -5.71 -12.66 -0.78
CA ARG A 253 -5.52 -12.16 -2.16
C ARG A 253 -6.12 -10.78 -2.38
N ALA A 254 -7.27 -10.53 -1.78
CA ALA A 254 -7.83 -9.20 -1.63
C ALA A 254 -8.67 -9.13 -0.36
N VAL A 255 -9.02 -7.92 0.06
CA VAL A 255 -10.01 -7.65 1.11
C VAL A 255 -11.03 -6.67 0.56
N GLU A 256 -12.32 -7.00 0.68
CA GLU A 256 -13.41 -6.08 0.38
C GLU A 256 -13.92 -5.46 1.68
N ILE A 257 -14.02 -4.13 1.69
CA ILE A 257 -14.67 -3.35 2.75
C ILE A 257 -15.99 -2.84 2.17
N ALA A 258 -17.11 -3.32 2.70
CA ALA A 258 -18.42 -2.86 2.29
C ALA A 258 -18.95 -1.82 3.28
N LEU A 259 -19.31 -0.65 2.75
CA LEU A 259 -20.07 0.40 3.41
C LEU A 259 -21.52 0.41 2.83
N PRO A 260 -22.46 1.21 3.37
CA PRO A 260 -23.84 1.19 2.86
C PRO A 260 -23.95 1.64 1.39
N GLN A 261 -23.15 2.63 0.95
CA GLN A 261 -23.24 3.20 -0.40
C GLN A 261 -22.09 2.79 -1.32
N THR A 262 -20.98 2.31 -0.75
CA THR A 262 -19.75 2.04 -1.49
C THR A 262 -19.13 0.72 -1.05
N ARG A 263 -18.34 0.13 -1.93
CA ARG A 263 -17.50 -1.02 -1.66
C ARG A 263 -16.10 -0.69 -2.11
N GLN A 264 -15.12 -0.93 -1.25
CA GLN A 264 -13.70 -0.80 -1.55
C GLN A 264 -13.08 -2.19 -1.65
N LEU A 265 -12.23 -2.41 -2.65
CA LEU A 265 -11.53 -3.66 -2.85
C LEU A 265 -10.02 -3.40 -2.82
N LEU A 266 -9.33 -4.01 -1.86
CA LEU A 266 -7.90 -3.86 -1.63
C LEU A 266 -7.19 -5.12 -2.13
N ILE A 267 -6.61 -5.07 -3.33
CA ILE A 267 -5.95 -6.21 -3.98
C ILE A 267 -4.48 -6.24 -3.56
N SER A 268 -4.05 -7.38 -3.02
CA SER A 268 -2.67 -7.64 -2.59
C SER A 268 -1.68 -7.51 -3.74
N GLY A 269 -0.40 -7.40 -3.38
CA GLY A 269 0.70 -7.54 -4.33
C GLY A 269 0.51 -8.80 -5.16
N THR A 270 0.24 -8.62 -6.45
CA THR A 270 -0.10 -9.70 -7.37
C THR A 270 0.99 -9.81 -8.42
N ALA A 271 1.56 -11.00 -8.53
CA ALA A 271 2.59 -11.32 -9.51
C ALA A 271 2.18 -12.53 -10.36
N SER A 272 2.97 -12.84 -11.37
CA SER A 272 2.75 -13.93 -12.33
C SER A 272 2.95 -15.31 -11.67
N ILE A 273 1.93 -15.76 -10.95
CA ILE A 273 1.92 -17.02 -10.21
C ILE A 273 0.72 -17.86 -10.66
N SER A 274 0.98 -19.14 -10.87
CA SER A 274 0.00 -20.16 -11.25
C SER A 274 -0.94 -20.53 -10.09
N PRO A 275 -2.07 -21.20 -10.37
CA PRO A 275 -2.94 -21.75 -9.32
C PRO A 275 -2.23 -22.68 -8.33
N ASP A 276 -1.16 -23.38 -8.72
CA ASP A 276 -0.36 -24.24 -7.84
C ASP A 276 0.83 -23.53 -7.16
N GLY A 277 0.92 -22.21 -7.28
CA GLY A 277 1.88 -21.38 -6.54
C GLY A 277 3.25 -21.21 -7.20
N ARG A 278 3.48 -21.80 -8.38
CA ARG A 278 4.73 -21.65 -9.16
C ARG A 278 4.73 -20.37 -9.98
N THR A 279 5.91 -19.78 -10.18
CA THR A 279 6.08 -18.64 -11.09
C THR A 279 5.75 -19.03 -12.53
N GLU A 280 4.94 -18.21 -13.21
CA GLU A 280 4.59 -18.35 -14.63
C GLU A 280 5.37 -17.34 -15.48
N HIS A 281 5.63 -17.67 -16.75
CA HIS A 281 6.37 -16.81 -17.69
C HIS A 281 7.77 -16.42 -17.18
N VAL A 282 8.51 -17.39 -16.63
CA VAL A 282 9.89 -17.19 -16.16
C VAL A 282 10.76 -16.59 -17.28
N GLY A 283 11.38 -15.45 -17.01
CA GLY A 283 12.24 -14.73 -17.98
C GLY A 283 11.48 -13.92 -19.05
N ASP A 284 10.15 -13.99 -19.10
CA ASP A 284 9.33 -13.20 -20.02
C ASP A 284 8.55 -12.11 -19.27
N VAL A 285 9.14 -10.93 -19.17
CA VAL A 285 8.51 -9.76 -18.50
C VAL A 285 7.18 -9.36 -19.15
N ARG A 286 6.99 -9.55 -20.47
CA ARG A 286 5.73 -9.20 -21.12
C ARG A 286 4.63 -10.17 -20.73
N GLY A 287 4.95 -11.47 -20.71
CA GLY A 287 4.08 -12.52 -20.21
C GLY A 287 3.72 -12.29 -18.75
N GLN A 288 4.68 -11.94 -17.89
CA GLN A 288 4.40 -11.65 -16.48
C GLN A 288 3.52 -10.41 -16.27
N ILE A 289 3.76 -9.32 -17.02
CA ILE A 289 2.88 -8.14 -16.98
C ILE A 289 1.45 -8.53 -17.36
N ALA A 290 1.30 -9.24 -18.49
CA ALA A 290 -0.03 -9.63 -18.98
C ALA A 290 -0.74 -10.53 -17.96
N ARG A 291 -0.05 -11.56 -17.47
CA ARG A 291 -0.59 -12.52 -16.51
C ARG A 291 -0.97 -11.87 -15.18
N THR A 292 -0.12 -11.00 -14.64
CA THR A 292 -0.43 -10.23 -13.43
C THR A 292 -1.71 -9.40 -13.62
N CYS A 293 -1.84 -8.68 -14.74
CA CYS A 293 -3.03 -7.89 -15.02
C CYS A 293 -4.28 -8.77 -15.20
N GLU A 294 -4.19 -9.93 -15.87
CA GLU A 294 -5.32 -10.88 -15.97
C GLU A 294 -5.80 -11.35 -14.59
N VAL A 295 -4.88 -11.63 -13.66
CA VAL A 295 -5.24 -12.03 -12.30
C VAL A 295 -5.94 -10.90 -11.54
N VAL A 296 -5.40 -9.68 -11.61
CA VAL A 296 -6.00 -8.51 -10.97
C VAL A 296 -7.39 -8.21 -11.54
N GLU A 297 -7.53 -8.27 -12.87
CA GLU A 297 -8.81 -8.09 -13.57
C GLU A 297 -9.84 -9.14 -13.12
N ALA A 298 -9.45 -10.43 -13.05
CA ALA A 298 -10.34 -11.48 -12.57
C ALA A 298 -10.80 -11.25 -11.11
N ILE A 299 -9.93 -10.71 -10.24
CA ILE A 299 -10.31 -10.36 -8.87
C ILE A 299 -11.32 -9.19 -8.87
N LEU A 300 -11.09 -8.15 -9.67
CA LEU A 300 -12.03 -7.04 -9.85
C LEU A 300 -13.39 -7.54 -10.35
N GLU A 301 -13.41 -8.33 -11.42
CA GLU A 301 -14.63 -8.85 -12.04
C GLU A 301 -15.43 -9.73 -11.08
N SER A 302 -14.75 -10.50 -10.22
CA SER A 302 -15.41 -11.33 -9.19
C SER A 302 -16.25 -10.51 -8.19
N ARG A 303 -16.02 -9.19 -8.11
CA ARG A 303 -16.74 -8.24 -7.26
C ARG A 303 -17.62 -7.27 -8.07
N GLY A 304 -17.75 -7.48 -9.38
CA GLY A 304 -18.47 -6.61 -10.30
C GLY A 304 -17.79 -5.27 -10.52
N MET A 305 -16.45 -5.23 -10.41
CA MET A 305 -15.61 -4.06 -10.68
C MET A 305 -14.76 -4.31 -11.93
N GLY A 306 -14.19 -3.24 -12.48
CA GLY A 306 -13.17 -3.31 -13.54
C GLY A 306 -12.10 -2.24 -13.37
N TRP A 307 -11.21 -2.10 -14.36
CA TRP A 307 -10.10 -1.13 -14.30
C TRP A 307 -10.53 0.34 -14.12
N ALA A 308 -11.75 0.70 -14.54
CA ALA A 308 -12.30 2.05 -14.35
C ALA A 308 -12.62 2.37 -12.87
N ASP A 309 -12.85 1.33 -12.05
CA ASP A 309 -13.13 1.46 -10.62
C ASP A 309 -11.85 1.62 -9.80
N VAL A 310 -10.67 1.40 -10.39
CA VAL A 310 -9.38 1.55 -9.72
C VAL A 310 -9.16 3.00 -9.26
N THR A 311 -8.74 3.13 -8.01
CA THR A 311 -8.49 4.41 -7.35
C THR A 311 -7.02 4.64 -7.01
N ARG A 312 -6.26 3.56 -6.82
CA ARG A 312 -4.81 3.59 -6.58
C ARG A 312 -4.17 2.34 -7.16
N ALA A 313 -3.01 2.48 -7.79
CA ALA A 313 -2.19 1.36 -8.21
C ALA A 313 -0.70 1.64 -7.97
N THR A 314 0.05 0.60 -7.63
CA THR A 314 1.52 0.64 -7.61
C THR A 314 2.06 -0.54 -8.41
N ALA A 315 2.83 -0.24 -9.46
CA ALA A 315 3.46 -1.23 -10.32
C ALA A 315 4.95 -1.32 -9.97
N TYR A 316 5.38 -2.47 -9.49
CA TYR A 316 6.76 -2.76 -9.13
C TYR A 316 7.46 -3.49 -10.27
N LEU A 317 8.54 -2.92 -10.77
CA LEU A 317 9.39 -3.50 -11.79
C LEU A 317 10.69 -3.98 -11.15
N ARG A 318 11.09 -5.21 -11.46
CA ARG A 318 12.39 -5.76 -11.05
C ARG A 318 13.57 -5.06 -11.73
N HIS A 319 13.36 -4.57 -12.95
CA HIS A 319 14.39 -3.89 -13.71
C HIS A 319 13.87 -2.61 -14.35
N SER A 320 14.61 -1.51 -14.20
CA SER A 320 14.24 -0.21 -14.75
C SER A 320 14.09 -0.19 -16.28
N ARG A 321 14.85 -1.02 -16.99
CA ARG A 321 14.77 -1.17 -18.46
C ARG A 321 13.40 -1.61 -18.98
N ASP A 322 12.60 -2.27 -18.16
CA ASP A 322 11.30 -2.82 -18.55
C ASP A 322 10.15 -1.80 -18.39
N ALA A 323 10.45 -0.61 -17.87
CA ALA A 323 9.49 0.47 -17.65
C ALA A 323 8.70 0.85 -18.90
N LEU A 324 9.35 0.87 -20.07
CA LEU A 324 8.67 1.20 -21.32
C LEU A 324 7.67 0.12 -21.76
N LEU A 325 7.89 -1.14 -21.37
CA LEU A 325 6.98 -2.24 -21.66
C LEU A 325 5.70 -2.09 -20.85
N TRP A 326 5.84 -1.88 -19.54
CA TRP A 326 4.72 -1.57 -18.66
C TRP A 326 3.95 -0.34 -19.14
N LYS A 327 4.67 0.77 -19.40
CA LYS A 327 4.07 2.02 -19.87
C LYS A 327 3.20 1.82 -21.11
N LYS A 328 3.72 1.13 -22.12
CA LYS A 328 2.97 0.82 -23.34
C LYS A 328 1.76 -0.07 -23.06
N PHE A 329 1.91 -1.08 -22.21
CA PHE A 329 0.85 -2.01 -21.85
C PHE A 329 -0.32 -1.27 -21.20
N HIS A 330 -0.07 -0.54 -20.11
CA HIS A 330 -1.15 0.09 -19.35
C HIS A 330 -1.77 1.28 -20.08
N MET A 331 -1.01 2.04 -20.87
CA MET A 331 -1.60 3.12 -21.69
C MET A 331 -2.59 2.61 -22.74
N VAL A 332 -2.42 1.38 -23.22
CA VAL A 332 -3.32 0.76 -24.20
C VAL A 332 -4.49 0.05 -23.52
N LYS A 333 -4.21 -0.71 -22.45
CA LYS A 333 -5.22 -1.57 -21.80
C LYS A 333 -6.03 -0.85 -20.73
N MET A 334 -5.42 0.10 -20.03
CA MET A 334 -5.97 0.79 -18.86
C MET A 334 -5.66 2.29 -18.94
N PRO A 335 -6.15 3.00 -19.98
CA PRO A 335 -5.88 4.42 -20.13
C PRO A 335 -6.42 5.19 -18.91
N GLY A 336 -5.56 6.00 -18.29
CA GLY A 336 -5.92 6.80 -17.11
C GLY A 336 -5.73 6.12 -15.76
N LEU A 337 -5.18 4.88 -15.71
CA LEU A 337 -4.88 4.18 -14.47
C LEU A 337 -4.05 5.06 -13.49
N PRO A 338 -4.47 5.24 -12.22
CA PRO A 338 -3.71 5.94 -11.19
C PRO A 338 -2.55 5.11 -10.68
N VAL A 339 -1.46 5.07 -11.46
CA VAL A 339 -0.31 4.20 -11.17
C VAL A 339 0.98 4.96 -10.89
N VAL A 340 1.60 4.65 -9.74
CA VAL A 340 3.03 4.88 -9.55
C VAL A 340 3.79 3.66 -10.06
N THR A 341 4.80 3.88 -10.91
CA THR A 341 5.72 2.82 -11.31
C THR A 341 7.01 2.95 -10.51
N ALA A 342 7.37 1.91 -9.78
CA ALA A 342 8.52 1.91 -8.88
C ALA A 342 9.50 0.78 -9.23
N HIS A 343 10.79 1.04 -9.03
CA HIS A 343 11.84 0.04 -9.20
C HIS A 343 12.08 -0.68 -7.87
N ASN A 344 11.69 -1.95 -7.77
CA ASN A 344 11.73 -2.69 -6.52
C ASN A 344 12.00 -4.18 -6.76
N VAL A 345 12.57 -4.83 -5.77
CA VAL A 345 12.85 -6.28 -5.82
C VAL A 345 11.60 -7.04 -5.43
N ILE A 346 11.21 -8.04 -6.21
CA ILE A 346 10.06 -8.89 -5.89
C ILE A 346 10.54 -10.09 -5.08
N CYS A 347 9.67 -10.67 -4.26
CA CYS A 347 10.03 -11.70 -3.28
C CYS A 347 10.57 -13.03 -3.84
N ARG A 348 10.62 -13.19 -5.17
CA ARG A 348 11.28 -14.31 -5.87
C ARG A 348 12.14 -13.77 -6.99
N GLU A 349 13.30 -14.39 -7.21
CA GLU A 349 14.23 -13.97 -8.26
C GLU A 349 13.64 -13.99 -9.67
N ASP A 350 12.72 -14.93 -9.92
CA ASP A 350 12.10 -15.15 -11.22
C ASP A 350 10.84 -14.32 -11.47
N LEU A 351 10.39 -13.53 -10.49
CA LEU A 351 9.31 -12.56 -10.63
C LEU A 351 9.87 -11.19 -11.03
N LEU A 352 9.37 -10.67 -12.14
CA LEU A 352 9.86 -9.46 -12.81
C LEU A 352 8.89 -8.28 -12.72
N PHE A 353 7.63 -8.54 -12.40
CA PHE A 353 6.58 -7.56 -12.27
C PHE A 353 5.56 -7.93 -11.18
N GLU A 354 5.21 -6.97 -10.34
CA GLU A 354 4.13 -7.08 -9.35
C GLU A 354 3.24 -5.84 -9.41
N LEU A 355 1.93 -6.03 -9.24
CA LEU A 355 0.93 -4.96 -9.23
C LEU A 355 0.07 -5.07 -7.98
N GLU A 356 -0.09 -3.96 -7.26
CA GLU A 356 -1.13 -3.81 -6.25
C GLU A 356 -2.16 -2.77 -6.68
N VAL A 357 -3.41 -2.96 -6.27
CA VAL A 357 -4.55 -2.14 -6.70
C VAL A 357 -5.53 -1.95 -5.56
N ASP A 358 -6.00 -0.71 -5.40
CA ASP A 358 -7.22 -0.41 -4.65
C ASP A 358 -8.29 0.07 -5.64
N ALA A 359 -9.52 -0.40 -5.47
CA ALA A 359 -10.67 -0.03 -6.28
C ALA A 359 -11.87 0.35 -5.42
N SER A 360 -12.78 1.14 -5.97
CA SER A 360 -14.00 1.57 -5.29
C SER A 360 -15.16 1.63 -6.28
N ALA A 361 -16.29 1.04 -5.90
CA ALA A 361 -17.53 1.08 -6.67
C ALA A 361 -18.73 1.41 -5.77
N SER A 362 -19.82 1.86 -6.39
CA SER A 362 -21.10 2.00 -5.69
C SER A 362 -21.67 0.63 -5.31
N ARG A 363 -22.43 0.58 -4.22
CA ARG A 363 -23.12 -0.62 -3.76
C ARG A 363 -24.53 -0.74 -4.33
#